data_AF-A0A3S5BU20-F1
#
_entry.id   AF-A0A3S5BU20-F1
#
_cell.length_a   1.000
_cell.length_b   1.000
_cell.length_c   1.000
_cell.angle_alpha   90.00
_cell.angle_beta   90.00
_cell.angle_gamma   90.00
#
_symmetry.space_group_name_H-M   'P 1'
#
loop_
_entity.id
_entity.type
_entity.pdbx_description
1 polymer ?
#
loop_
_entity_poly.entity_id
_entity_poly.type
_entity_poly.pdbx_seq_one_letter_code
_entity_poly.pdbx_strand_id
1 'polypeptide(L)'
;MGLCIECLFYVHILLSLRTQMESIFHERQDGSLCAQHCLNALLQGPYFTVVDLADIARKLDDEESQSLGISNPGKSQNMDESGMFSVQVIKNFLD
;
A
#
# COMPACT_ATOMS: atom_id res chain seq x y z
N MET A 1 -43.76 -8.18 -17.20
CA MET A 1 -42.69 -7.22 -16.91
C MET A 1 -41.54 -8.00 -16.30
N GLY A 2 -40.62 -8.48 -17.13
CA GLY A 2 -39.51 -9.35 -16.71
C GLY A 2 -38.28 -8.50 -16.44
N LEU A 3 -37.82 -8.48 -15.19
CA LEU A 3 -36.47 -8.02 -14.87
C LEU A 3 -35.51 -9.06 -15.47
N CYS A 4 -34.67 -8.65 -16.42
CA CYS A 4 -33.63 -9.50 -16.99
C CYS A 4 -32.80 -10.13 -15.85
N ILE A 5 -32.53 -11.43 -15.96
CA ILE A 5 -31.71 -12.21 -15.02
C ILE A 5 -30.33 -11.55 -14.80
N GLU A 6 -29.81 -10.82 -15.78
CA GLU A 6 -28.59 -10.00 -15.70
C GLU A 6 -28.66 -8.88 -14.63
N CYS A 7 -29.82 -8.23 -14.43
CA CYS A 7 -30.00 -7.21 -13.40
C CYS A 7 -30.02 -7.82 -11.99
N LEU A 8 -30.55 -9.03 -11.83
CA LEU A 8 -30.56 -9.73 -10.54
C LEU A 8 -29.16 -10.22 -10.17
N PHE A 9 -28.36 -10.65 -11.15
CA PHE A 9 -26.95 -11.02 -10.92
C PHE A 9 -26.11 -9.80 -10.52
N TYR A 10 -26.29 -8.66 -11.17
CA TYR A 10 -25.58 -7.43 -10.82
C TYR A 10 -25.98 -6.90 -9.44
N VAL A 11 -27.27 -6.96 -9.09
CA VAL A 11 -27.76 -6.58 -7.76
C VAL A 11 -27.30 -7.59 -6.70
N HIS A 12 -27.20 -8.89 -6.99
CA HIS A 12 -26.70 -9.89 -6.04
C HIS A 12 -25.18 -9.83 -5.85
N ILE A 13 -24.41 -9.49 -6.89
CA ILE A 13 -22.98 -9.19 -6.80
C ILE A 13 -22.75 -7.88 -6.06
N LEU A 14 -23.52 -6.82 -6.36
CA LEU A 14 -23.45 -5.55 -5.64
C LEU A 14 -23.89 -5.70 -4.17
N LEU A 15 -24.93 -6.49 -3.88
CA LEU A 15 -25.30 -6.81 -2.50
C LEU A 15 -24.25 -7.68 -1.82
N SER A 16 -23.65 -8.67 -2.50
CA SER A 16 -22.55 -9.47 -1.95
C SER A 16 -21.31 -8.62 -1.64
N LEU A 17 -20.97 -7.67 -2.51
CA LEU A 17 -19.89 -6.70 -2.29
C LEU A 17 -20.25 -5.69 -1.18
N ARG A 18 -21.53 -5.39 -0.98
CA ARG A 18 -22.03 -4.53 0.11
C ARG A 18 -22.08 -5.24 1.46
N THR A 19 -22.21 -6.57 1.49
CA THR A 19 -22.23 -7.39 2.71
C THR A 19 -20.83 -7.80 3.20
N GLN A 20 -19.75 -7.54 2.45
CA GLN A 20 -18.39 -7.90 2.91
C GLN A 20 -17.79 -6.93 3.95
N MET A 21 -18.45 -5.82 4.27
CA MET A 21 -18.00 -4.90 5.34
C MET A 21 -18.83 -5.04 6.61
N GLU A 22 -18.82 -6.22 7.24
CA GLU A 22 -19.31 -6.33 8.63
C GLU A 22 -18.27 -5.80 9.64
N SER A 23 -16.99 -5.71 9.25
CA SER A 23 -15.93 -5.10 10.05
C SER A 23 -14.93 -4.37 9.17
N ILE A 24 -14.60 -3.12 9.51
CA ILE A 24 -13.52 -2.35 8.87
C ILE A 24 -12.20 -2.76 9.54
N PHE A 25 -11.22 -3.16 8.73
CA PHE A 25 -9.86 -3.37 9.23
C PHE A 25 -9.22 -2.01 9.52
N HIS A 26 -8.78 -1.83 10.77
CA HIS A 26 -8.06 -0.65 11.22
C HIS A 26 -6.96 -1.06 12.19
N GLU A 27 -5.71 -0.88 11.78
CA GLU A 27 -4.56 -0.97 12.68
C GLU A 27 -4.19 0.42 13.21
N ARG A 28 -3.93 0.51 14.51
CA ARG A 28 -3.54 1.78 15.13
C ARG A 28 -2.11 2.09 14.74
N GLN A 29 -1.89 3.31 14.25
CA GLN A 29 -0.55 3.77 13.93
C GLN A 29 0.35 3.81 15.17
N ASP A 30 1.56 3.28 15.03
CA ASP A 30 2.64 3.41 16.01
C ASP A 30 3.81 4.19 15.40
N GLY A 31 4.33 5.18 16.12
CA GLY A 31 5.36 6.10 15.62
C GLY A 31 4.99 6.81 14.30
N SER A 32 5.98 7.05 13.44
CA SER A 32 5.82 7.73 12.14
C SER A 32 5.56 6.76 10.97
N LEU A 33 5.14 5.52 11.23
CA LEU A 33 4.98 4.46 10.23
C LEU A 33 3.70 4.59 9.38
N CYS A 34 3.36 5.82 8.99
CA CYS A 34 2.10 6.14 8.33
C CYS A 34 1.92 5.39 6.99
N ALA A 35 2.99 5.13 6.25
CA ALA A 35 2.92 4.41 4.98
C ALA A 35 2.40 2.98 5.15
N GLN A 36 2.93 2.23 6.13
CA GLN A 36 2.47 0.87 6.43
C GLN A 36 0.97 0.88 6.78
N HIS A 37 0.59 1.71 7.75
CA HIS A 37 -0.76 1.75 8.27
C HIS A 37 -1.78 2.25 7.24
N CYS A 38 -1.38 3.21 6.39
CA CYS A 38 -2.19 3.68 5.28
C CYS A 38 -2.45 2.55 4.27
N LEU A 39 -1.42 1.79 3.89
CA LEU A 39 -1.54 0.70 2.93
C LEU A 39 -2.36 -0.48 3.47
N ASN A 40 -2.13 -0.87 4.72
CA ASN A 40 -2.89 -1.92 5.38
C ASN A 40 -4.36 -1.53 5.60
N ALA A 41 -4.63 -0.26 5.94
CA ALA A 41 -5.99 0.26 5.99
C ALA A 41 -6.64 0.30 4.61
N LEU A 42 -5.92 0.73 3.57
CA LEU A 42 -6.43 0.78 2.19
C LEU A 42 -6.82 -0.61 1.66
N LEU A 43 -5.98 -1.61 1.90
CA LEU A 43 -6.24 -3.00 1.47
C LEU A 43 -7.11 -3.79 2.45
N GLN A 44 -7.53 -3.15 3.55
CA GLN A 44 -8.36 -3.77 4.59
C GLN A 44 -7.75 -5.06 5.17
N GLY A 45 -6.44 -5.06 5.45
CA GLY A 45 -5.75 -6.18 6.09
C GLY A 45 -4.28 -5.91 6.39
N PRO A 46 -3.61 -6.76 7.21
CA PRO A 46 -2.21 -6.59 7.59
C PRO A 46 -1.28 -7.20 6.53
N TYR A 47 -1.30 -6.62 5.33
CA TYR A 47 -0.53 -7.14 4.20
C TYR A 47 0.95 -6.78 4.28
N PHE A 48 1.29 -5.73 5.03
CA PHE A 48 2.59 -5.08 4.92
C PHE A 48 3.21 -4.72 6.25
N THR A 49 4.53 -4.74 6.24
CA THR A 49 5.39 -4.36 7.35
C THR A 49 6.36 -3.27 6.94
N VAL A 50 6.95 -2.60 7.93
CA VAL A 50 8.05 -1.64 7.72
C VAL A 50 9.21 -2.25 6.94
N VAL A 51 9.48 -3.55 7.12
CA VAL A 51 10.59 -4.24 6.45
C VAL A 51 10.36 -4.28 4.94
N ASP A 52 9.13 -4.62 4.52
CA ASP A 52 8.75 -4.69 3.10
C ASP A 52 8.92 -3.33 2.41
N LEU A 53 8.49 -2.25 3.07
CA LEU A 53 8.64 -0.89 2.55
C LEU A 53 10.12 -0.46 2.50
N ALA A 54 10.93 -0.88 3.48
CA ALA A 54 12.35 -0.58 3.51
C ALA A 54 13.13 -1.32 2.41
N ASP A 55 12.72 -2.54 2.04
CA ASP A 55 13.30 -3.26 0.89
C ASP A 55 13.04 -2.53 -0.42
N ILE A 56 11.83 -2.01 -0.61
CA ILE A 56 11.48 -1.21 -1.79
C ILE A 56 12.28 0.09 -1.81
N ALA A 57 12.39 0.78 -0.67
CA ALA A 57 13.18 2.01 -0.56
C ALA A 57 14.65 1.79 -0.94
N ARG A 58 15.28 0.71 -0.44
CA ARG A 58 16.66 0.34 -0.80
C ARG A 58 16.81 0.06 -2.29
N LYS A 59 15.88 -0.70 -2.88
CA LYS A 59 15.91 -1.00 -4.30
C LYS A 59 15.84 0.28 -5.14
N LEU A 60 14.97 1.23 -4.75
CA LEU A 60 14.87 2.52 -5.43
C LEU A 60 16.15 3.34 -5.28
N ASP A 61 16.74 3.40 -4.08
CA ASP A 61 18.02 4.09 -3.88
C ASP A 61 19.14 3.48 -4.76
N ASP A 62 19.19 2.15 -4.89
CA ASP A 62 20.16 1.44 -5.72
C ASP A 62 19.96 1.74 -7.21
N GLU A 63 18.71 1.75 -7.68
CA GLU A 63 18.35 2.08 -9.07
C GLU A 63 18.67 3.54 -9.41
N GLU A 64 18.38 4.47 -8.49
CA GLU A 64 18.69 5.89 -8.62
C GLU A 64 20.21 6.11 -8.62
N SER A 65 20.95 5.43 -7.73
CA SER A 65 22.41 5.51 -7.67
C SER A 65 23.07 5.01 -8.95
N GLN A 66 22.59 3.88 -9.48
CA GLN A 66 23.07 3.33 -10.76
C GLN A 66 22.78 4.27 -11.92
N SER A 67 21.59 4.86 -11.96
CA SER A 67 21.16 5.77 -13.03
C SER A 67 21.92 7.09 -13.03
N LEU A 68 22.20 7.64 -11.84
CA LEU A 68 22.91 8.92 -11.69
C LEU A 68 24.44 8.77 -11.68
N GLY A 69 24.96 7.55 -11.51
CA GLY A 69 26.38 7.30 -11.30
C GLY A 69 26.93 7.92 -10.01
N ILE A 70 26.03 8.34 -9.10
CA ILE A 70 26.36 8.95 -7.81
C ILE A 70 26.01 7.92 -6.74
N SER A 71 27.04 7.46 -6.02
CA SER A 71 26.82 6.72 -4.78
C SER A 71 26.55 7.73 -3.67
N ASN A 72 25.42 7.58 -2.99
CA ASN A 72 25.14 8.29 -1.73
C ASN A 72 25.32 7.30 -0.57
N PRO A 73 26.57 6.94 -0.22
CA PRO A 73 26.81 5.97 0.83
C PRO A 73 26.27 6.50 2.16
N GLY A 74 25.24 5.82 2.69
CA GLY A 74 24.81 5.96 4.08
C GLY A 74 23.56 6.80 4.33
N LYS A 75 22.88 7.34 3.31
CA LYS A 75 21.56 7.98 3.53
C LYS A 75 20.60 7.73 2.38
N SER A 76 19.61 6.88 2.65
CA SER A 76 18.45 6.67 1.78
C SER A 76 17.73 8.00 1.54
N GLN A 77 17.30 8.22 0.29
CA GLN A 77 16.39 9.34 -0.04
C GLN A 77 14.93 8.90 -0.01
N ASN A 78 14.71 7.59 -0.04
CA ASN A 78 13.39 6.96 -0.09
C ASN A 78 12.86 6.54 1.28
N MET A 79 13.71 6.53 2.31
CA MET A 79 13.38 6.21 3.70
C MET A 79 14.23 7.06 4.66
N ASP A 80 13.66 7.47 5.80
CA ASP A 80 14.44 8.01 6.92
C ASP A 80 14.43 7.12 8.18
N GLU A 81 15.30 7.45 9.14
CA GLU A 81 15.44 6.72 10.41
C GLU A 81 14.21 6.84 11.33
N SER A 82 13.29 7.78 11.04
CA SER A 82 12.06 7.97 11.80
C SER A 82 10.91 7.08 11.30
N GLY A 83 11.09 6.43 10.14
CA GLY A 83 10.08 5.56 9.53
C GLY A 83 9.20 6.25 8.48
N MET A 84 9.64 7.38 7.95
CA MET A 84 8.99 8.04 6.82
C MET A 84 9.45 7.43 5.50
N PHE A 85 8.53 7.30 4.54
CA PHE A 85 8.80 6.77 3.20
C PHE A 85 8.42 7.78 2.12
N SER A 86 9.15 7.78 1.01
CA SER A 86 8.84 8.60 -0.16
C SER A 86 7.56 8.12 -0.86
N VAL A 87 6.95 8.99 -1.67
CA VAL A 87 5.77 8.63 -2.47
C VAL A 87 6.11 7.57 -3.52
N GLN A 88 7.36 7.53 -3.99
CA GLN A 88 7.86 6.55 -4.95
C GLN A 88 7.82 5.12 -4.38
N VAL A 89 8.13 4.95 -3.10
CA VAL A 89 8.02 3.66 -2.39
C VAL A 89 6.57 3.19 -2.39
N ILE A 90 5.64 4.08 -2.02
CA ILE A 90 4.20 3.78 -1.97
C ILE A 90 3.66 3.45 -3.37
N LYS A 91 4.15 4.15 -4.41
CA LYS A 91 3.71 3.92 -5.79
C LYS A 91 4.21 2.59 -6.34
N ASN A 92 5.50 2.30 -6.23
CA ASN A 92 6.11 1.04 -6.73
C ASN A 92 5.48 -0.22 -6.13
N PHE A 93 4.81 -0.03 -5.02
CA PHE A 93 4.14 -1.07 -4.30
C PHE A 93 2.70 -1.32 -4.76
N LEU A 94 1.99 -0.26 -5.18
CA LEU A 94 0.61 -0.36 -5.66
C LEU A 94 0.54 -0.73 -7.15
N ASP A 95 1.64 -0.56 -7.88
CA ASP A 95 1.83 -0.97 -9.26
C ASP A 95 2.05 -2.51 -9.36
#